data_AF-A0AA91TYV6-F1
#
_entry.id   AF-A0AA91TYV6-F1
#
_cell.length_a   1.000
_cell.length_b   1.000
_cell.length_c   1.000
_cell.angle_alpha   90.00
_cell.angle_beta   90.00
_cell.angle_gamma   90.00
#
_symmetry.space_group_name_H-M   'P 1'
#
loop_
_entity.id
_entity.type
_entity.pdbx_description
1 polymer ?
#
loop_
_entity_poly.entity_id
_entity_poly.type
_entity_poly.pdbx_seq_one_letter_code
_entity_poly.pdbx_strand_id
1 'polypeptide(L)'
;MFTEAQFNRTTLECMTALRRRLKQELGVTVRLSDVDAVEHMIRLSRDSRLGDIRELGLRLADMTTPEAEPEPEMQLGQGAIASRQRLLQQTPTPAFEAPPPVRHNESAPVRIYRGQVVR
;
A
#
# COMPACT_ATOMS: atom_id res chain seq x y z
N MET A 1 -9.27 -0.65 -2.47
CA MET A 1 -9.68 -0.32 -1.08
C MET A 1 -8.43 -0.44 -0.24
N PHE A 2 -7.76 0.66 0.09
CA PHE A 2 -6.59 0.61 0.97
C PHE A 2 -7.11 0.37 2.38
N THR A 3 -6.74 -0.80 2.89
CA THR A 3 -7.05 -1.28 4.23
C THR A 3 -6.67 -0.24 5.27
N GLU A 4 -7.60 0.07 6.17
CA GLU A 4 -7.39 0.83 7.40
C GLU A 4 -6.15 0.28 8.12
N ALA A 5 -5.00 0.90 7.90
CA ALA A 5 -3.82 0.68 8.70
C ALA A 5 -4.15 1.17 10.11
N GLN A 6 -4.47 0.23 10.99
CA GLN A 6 -4.71 0.53 12.39
C GLN A 6 -3.43 1.13 12.97
N PHE A 7 -3.45 2.43 13.28
CA PHE A 7 -2.33 3.08 13.94
C PHE A 7 -2.07 2.42 15.29
N ASN A 8 -0.84 1.97 15.51
CA ASN A 8 -0.42 1.47 16.82
C ASN A 8 -0.48 2.63 17.84
N ARG A 9 -0.70 2.30 19.13
CA ARG A 9 -0.68 3.27 20.23
C ARG A 9 0.59 4.13 20.21
N THR A 10 1.75 3.52 19.97
CA THR A 10 3.03 4.25 19.88
C THR A 10 3.02 5.30 18.77
N THR A 11 2.42 4.97 17.62
CA THR A 11 2.28 5.90 16.48
C THR A 11 1.36 7.06 16.84
N LEU A 12 0.22 6.80 17.50
CA LEU A 12 -0.71 7.84 17.95
C LEU A 12 -0.10 8.79 18.99
N GLU A 13 0.72 8.27 19.91
CA GLU A 13 1.48 9.08 20.86
C GLU A 13 2.47 9.98 20.12
N CYS A 14 3.20 9.44 19.13
CA CYS A 14 4.14 10.20 18.30
C CYS A 14 3.42 11.30 17.50
N MET A 15 2.29 10.99 16.87
CA MET A 15 1.44 11.97 16.19
C MET A 15 0.98 13.06 17.16
N THR A 16 0.51 12.70 18.36
CA THR A 16 0.04 13.69 19.34
C THR A 16 1.16 14.61 19.80
N ALA A 17 2.35 14.07 20.07
CA ALA A 17 3.53 14.83 20.46
C ALA A 17 3.99 15.78 19.34
N LEU A 18 4.10 15.29 18.11
CA LEU A 18 4.51 16.09 16.95
C LEU A 18 3.51 17.21 16.67
N ARG A 19 2.20 16.92 16.70
CA ARG A 19 1.15 17.94 16.52
C ARG A 19 1.26 19.05 17.58
N ARG A 20 1.50 18.69 18.84
CA ARG A 20 1.66 19.67 19.92
C ARG A 20 2.86 20.59 19.66
N ARG A 21 3.99 20.04 19.23
CA ARG A 21 5.19 20.83 18.89
C ARG A 21 4.97 21.73 17.69
N LEU A 22 4.35 21.22 16.62
CA LEU A 22 3.98 22.03 15.45
C LEU A 22 3.06 23.20 15.82
N LYS A 23 2.09 22.98 16.72
CA LYS A 23 1.22 24.06 17.20
C LYS A 23 1.97 25.09 18.06
N GLN A 24 2.87 24.65 18.93
CA GLN A 24 3.61 25.53 19.83
C GLN A 24 4.61 26.42 19.09
N GLU A 25 5.35 25.84 18.14
CA GLU A 25 6.50 26.50 17.51
C GLU A 25 6.13 27.19 16.19
N LEU A 26 5.24 26.58 15.40
CA LEU A 26 4.86 27.07 14.07
C LEU A 26 3.43 27.64 14.04
N GLY A 27 2.66 27.50 15.12
CA GLY A 27 1.24 27.90 15.16
C GLY A 27 0.31 27.04 14.30
N VAL A 28 0.82 25.95 13.70
CA VAL A 28 0.06 25.10 12.78
C VAL A 28 -0.75 24.06 13.54
N THR A 29 -2.06 23.97 13.25
CA THR A 29 -2.95 22.96 13.84
C THR A 29 -3.35 21.93 12.78
N VAL A 30 -3.02 20.66 13.01
CA VAL A 30 -3.39 19.53 12.14
C VAL A 30 -4.46 18.67 12.81
N ARG A 31 -5.51 18.29 12.08
CA ARG A 31 -6.57 17.39 12.59
C ARG A 31 -6.18 15.95 12.28
N LEU A 32 -6.09 15.11 13.30
CA LEU A 32 -5.69 13.70 13.14
C LEU A 32 -6.76 12.83 12.45
N SER A 33 -7.97 13.34 12.31
CA SER A 33 -9.06 12.66 11.58
C SER A 33 -8.92 12.78 10.07
N ASP A 34 -8.06 13.67 9.59
CA ASP A 34 -7.86 13.87 8.16
C ASP A 34 -6.98 12.73 7.61
N VAL A 35 -7.32 12.22 6.42
CA VAL A 35 -6.63 11.08 5.80
C VAL A 35 -5.14 11.40 5.54
N ASP A 36 -4.83 12.65 5.22
CA ASP A 36 -3.47 13.12 4.91
C ASP A 36 -2.74 13.70 6.14
N ALA A 37 -3.28 13.53 7.36
CA ALA A 37 -2.73 14.17 8.56
C ALA A 37 -1.27 13.78 8.82
N VAL A 38 -0.93 12.48 8.65
CA VAL A 38 0.42 11.95 8.87
C VAL A 38 1.40 12.54 7.86
N GLU A 39 1.08 12.46 6.57
CA GLU A 39 1.93 12.98 5.50
C GLU A 39 2.14 14.49 5.65
N HIS A 40 1.08 15.23 5.97
CA HIS A 40 1.17 16.66 6.21
C HIS A 40 2.09 17.01 7.39
N MET A 41 2.00 16.26 8.49
CA MET A 41 2.86 16.45 9.66
C MET A 41 4.33 16.12 9.36
N ILE A 42 4.58 15.06 8.60
CA ILE A 42 5.93 14.71 8.14
C ILE A 42 6.50 15.82 7.25
N ARG A 43 5.71 16.36 6.31
CA ARG A 43 6.15 17.47 5.45
C ARG A 43 6.51 18.72 6.26
N LEU A 44 5.61 19.16 7.14
CA LEU A 44 5.86 20.31 8.03
C LEU A 44 7.09 20.10 8.90
N SER A 45 7.35 18.86 9.34
CA SER A 45 8.52 18.57 10.13
C SER A 45 9.83 18.76 9.37
N ARG A 46 9.86 18.44 8.07
CA ARG A 46 11.04 18.58 7.20
C ARG A 46 11.39 20.05 6.93
N ASP A 47 10.37 20.89 6.82
CA ASP A 47 10.52 22.34 6.59
C ASP A 47 10.88 23.11 7.88
N SER A 48 10.72 22.48 9.05
CA SER A 48 11.04 23.09 10.34
C SER A 48 12.55 23.20 10.56
N ARG A 49 12.98 24.32 11.15
CA ARG A 49 14.38 24.54 11.58
C ARG A 49 14.71 23.92 12.93
N LEU A 50 13.70 23.42 13.65
CA LEU A 50 13.85 22.86 14.98
C LEU A 50 14.19 21.37 14.90
N GLY A 51 15.30 20.99 15.54
CA GLY A 51 15.81 19.60 15.56
C GLY A 51 14.78 18.62 16.10
N ASP A 52 14.16 18.93 17.24
CA ASP A 52 13.15 18.08 17.89
C ASP A 52 11.96 17.76 16.98
N ILE A 53 11.51 18.76 16.19
CA ILE A 53 10.39 18.58 15.27
C ILE A 53 10.81 17.64 14.12
N ARG A 54 12.00 17.84 13.56
CA ARG A 54 12.54 16.98 12.50
C ARG A 54 12.70 15.54 12.98
N GLU A 55 13.21 15.34 14.19
CA GLU A 55 13.41 14.02 14.78
C GLU A 55 12.08 13.28 14.98
N LEU A 56 11.07 13.96 15.53
CA LEU A 56 9.73 13.39 15.69
C LEU A 56 9.10 13.04 14.34
N GLY A 57 9.30 13.88 13.33
CA GLY A 57 8.84 13.62 11.96
C GLY A 57 9.49 12.38 11.33
N LEU A 58 10.79 12.21 11.51
CA LEU A 58 11.53 11.05 11.02
C LEU A 58 11.05 9.76 11.70
N ARG A 59 10.90 9.76 13.04
CA ARG A 59 10.38 8.60 13.77
C ARG A 59 8.95 8.25 13.32
N LEU A 60 8.11 9.25 13.10
CA LEU A 60 6.75 9.03 12.60
C LEU A 60 6.77 8.40 11.20
N ALA A 61 7.63 8.92 10.30
CA ALA A 61 7.80 8.38 8.96
C ALA A 61 8.28 6.92 9.00
N ASP A 62 9.25 6.59 9.84
CA ASP A 62 9.75 5.22 10.00
C ASP A 62 8.65 4.25 10.43
N MET A 63 7.83 4.64 11.42
CA MET A 63 6.71 3.81 11.91
C MET A 63 5.53 3.69 10.94
N THR A 64 5.42 4.58 9.95
CA THR A 64 4.29 4.60 8.99
C THR A 64 4.70 4.29 7.57
N THR A 65 6.00 4.15 7.30
CA THR A 65 6.51 3.64 6.04
C THR A 65 6.02 2.21 5.93
N PRO A 66 5.12 1.89 4.98
CA PRO A 66 4.82 0.50 4.72
C PRO A 66 6.15 -0.16 4.39
N GLU A 67 6.42 -1.31 5.01
CA GLU A 67 7.58 -2.13 4.68
C GLU A 67 7.47 -2.45 3.18
N ALA A 68 8.05 -1.57 2.38
CA ALA A 68 8.22 -1.77 0.96
C ALA A 68 9.16 -2.96 0.92
N GLU A 69 8.60 -4.13 0.60
CA GLU A 69 9.39 -5.28 0.23
C GLU A 69 10.54 -4.76 -0.63
N PRO A 70 11.80 -4.98 -0.25
CA PRO A 70 12.91 -4.56 -1.08
C PRO A 70 12.71 -5.28 -2.41
N GLU A 71 12.37 -4.51 -3.45
CA GLU A 71 12.37 -5.04 -4.81
C GLU A 71 13.74 -5.70 -5.00
N PRO A 72 13.80 -7.00 -5.35
CA PRO A 72 15.07 -7.68 -5.48
C PRO A 72 15.86 -6.91 -6.51
N GLU A 73 16.97 -6.34 -6.07
CA GLU A 73 17.96 -5.68 -6.91
C GLU A 73 18.12 -6.55 -8.15
N MET A 74 17.64 -6.05 -9.30
CA MET A 74 17.93 -6.61 -10.60
C MET A 74 19.44 -6.59 -10.73
N GLN A 75 20.03 -7.73 -10.37
CA GLN A 75 21.44 -8.00 -10.49
C GLN A 75 21.73 -8.10 -11.98
N LEU A 76 21.98 -6.94 -12.58
CA LEU A 76 22.51 -6.80 -13.92
C LEU A 76 23.93 -7.35 -13.90
N GLY A 77 24.08 -8.64 -14.21
CA GLY A 77 25.37 -9.29 -14.10
C GLY A 77 25.41 -10.70 -14.68
N GLN A 78 25.63 -10.74 -15.99
CA GLN A 78 26.40 -11.79 -16.69
C GLN A 78 25.63 -13.04 -17.10
N GLY A 79 25.51 -13.16 -18.42
CA GLY A 79 24.86 -14.27 -19.08
C GLY A 79 25.58 -15.60 -18.86
N ALA A 80 24.79 -16.66 -18.82
CA ALA A 80 25.26 -18.00 -19.06
C ALA A 80 24.11 -18.87 -19.59
N ILE A 81 24.18 -19.11 -20.90
CA ILE A 81 23.83 -20.38 -21.55
C ILE A 81 22.35 -20.67 -21.75
N ALA A 82 21.94 -20.32 -22.96
CA ALA A 82 20.90 -20.99 -23.73
C ALA A 82 21.13 -22.50 -23.83
N SER A 83 20.00 -23.20 -23.99
CA SER A 83 19.88 -24.58 -24.47
C SER A 83 20.00 -25.65 -23.40
N ARG A 84 18.87 -26.32 -23.11
CA ARG A 84 18.73 -27.80 -23.10
C ARG A 84 17.54 -28.29 -22.25
N GLN A 85 16.34 -27.75 -22.42
CA GLN A 85 15.12 -28.48 -21.98
C GLN A 85 14.00 -28.41 -23.03
N ARG A 86 14.37 -28.58 -24.31
CA ARG A 86 13.42 -28.75 -25.42
C ARG A 86 13.42 -30.19 -25.95
N LEU A 87 13.55 -31.17 -25.06
CA LEU A 87 13.43 -32.59 -25.40
C LEU A 87 12.74 -33.24 -24.20
N LEU A 88 11.66 -34.01 -24.44
CA LEU A 88 10.72 -34.57 -23.45
C LEU A 88 9.57 -33.59 -23.11
N GLN A 89 8.63 -33.32 -24.01
CA GLN A 89 7.53 -34.24 -24.24
C GLN A 89 6.85 -33.91 -25.57
N GLN A 90 7.17 -34.71 -26.58
CA GLN A 90 6.31 -34.88 -27.74
C GLN A 90 5.11 -35.73 -27.27
N THR A 91 3.93 -35.14 -27.18
CA THR A 91 2.67 -35.90 -27.21
C THR A 91 2.07 -35.76 -28.61
N PRO A 92 2.12 -36.81 -29.44
CA PRO A 92 1.43 -36.80 -30.72
C PRO A 92 0.01 -37.32 -30.53
N THR A 93 -1.00 -36.44 -30.62
CA THR A 93 -2.28 -36.65 -31.34
C THR A 93 -3.27 -35.50 -31.06
N PRO A 94 -3.44 -34.53 -31.98
CA PRO A 94 -4.69 -33.78 -32.05
C PRO A 94 -5.67 -34.57 -32.92
N ALA A 95 -6.58 -35.31 -32.27
CA ALA A 95 -7.82 -35.70 -32.93
C ALA A 95 -8.65 -34.42 -33.12
N PHE A 96 -8.92 -34.14 -34.37
CA PHE A 96 -9.70 -33.02 -34.86
C PHE A 96 -11.17 -33.21 -34.46
N GLU A 97 -11.70 -32.38 -33.56
CA GLU A 97 -13.14 -32.12 -33.51
C GLU A 97 -13.39 -30.62 -33.24
N ALA A 98 -14.32 -30.07 -34.03
CA ALA A 98 -14.47 -28.65 -34.36
C ALA A 98 -15.21 -27.81 -33.27
N PRO A 99 -15.18 -26.45 -33.36
CA PRO A 99 -15.73 -25.53 -32.35
C PRO A 99 -17.14 -24.96 -32.73
N PRO A 100 -17.65 -23.88 -32.09
CA PRO A 100 -18.70 -23.79 -31.05
C PRO A 100 -20.03 -23.18 -31.60
N PRO A 101 -21.11 -22.86 -30.82
CA PRO A 101 -21.15 -21.62 -30.00
C PRO A 101 -22.16 -21.61 -28.81
N VAL A 102 -21.85 -20.95 -27.68
CA VAL A 102 -22.83 -20.04 -27.05
C VAL A 102 -22.14 -18.99 -26.18
N ARG A 103 -22.44 -17.74 -26.50
CA ARG A 103 -22.05 -16.52 -25.79
C ARG A 103 -22.99 -16.30 -24.61
N HIS A 104 -22.45 -15.96 -23.45
CA HIS A 104 -23.05 -15.05 -22.46
C HIS A 104 -21.85 -14.46 -21.70
N ASN A 105 -21.24 -13.40 -22.20
CA ASN A 105 -21.60 -12.01 -21.89
C ASN A 105 -21.94 -11.77 -20.41
N GLU A 106 -20.98 -11.12 -19.75
CA GLU A 106 -21.15 -10.01 -18.80
C GLU A 106 -22.08 -10.19 -17.59
N SER A 107 -21.44 -10.08 -16.42
CA SER A 107 -21.90 -9.31 -15.25
C SER A 107 -23.28 -9.67 -14.68
N ALA A 108 -23.28 -10.30 -13.50
CA ALA A 108 -24.48 -10.40 -12.68
C ALA A 108 -24.13 -10.38 -11.18
N PRO A 109 -25.05 -9.97 -10.30
CA PRO A 109 -25.03 -8.61 -9.74
C PRO A 109 -24.89 -8.61 -8.21
N VAL A 110 -24.35 -7.50 -7.70
CA VAL A 110 -24.29 -7.16 -6.27
C VAL A 110 -25.69 -7.22 -5.65
N ARG A 111 -25.87 -8.07 -4.64
CA ARG A 111 -27.07 -8.09 -3.80
C ARG A 111 -26.91 -7.10 -2.66
N ILE A 112 -27.54 -5.93 -2.80
CA ILE A 112 -27.73 -4.99 -1.69
C ILE A 112 -28.95 -5.45 -0.89
N TYR A 113 -28.75 -5.87 0.36
CA TYR A 113 -29.84 -5.93 1.34
C TYR A 113 -29.72 -4.69 2.24
N ARG A 114 -30.54 -3.68 1.93
CA ARG A 114 -30.73 -2.50 2.79
C ARG A 114 -31.86 -2.78 3.78
N GLY A 115 -31.60 -2.49 5.05
CA GLY A 115 -32.61 -2.05 6.01
C GLY A 115 -33.58 -3.12 6.50
N GLN A 116 -33.15 -3.92 7.47
CA GLN A 116 -34.09 -4.59 8.37
C GLN A 116 -33.76 -4.17 9.80
N VAL A 117 -34.58 -3.26 10.34
CA VAL A 117 -34.63 -2.96 11.77
C VAL A 117 -35.77 -3.79 12.32
N VAL A 118 -35.44 -4.85 13.06
CA VAL A 118 -36.41 -5.58 13.87
C VAL A 118 -36.63 -4.76 15.14
N ARG A 119 -37.89 -4.42 15.41
CA ARG A 119 -38.35 -3.89 16.71
C ARG A 119 -38.96 -5.02 17.51
#